data_AF-A0A838MYB8-F1
#
_entry.id   AF-A0A838MYB8-F1
#
_cell.length_a   1.000
_cell.length_b   1.000
_cell.length_c   1.000
_cell.angle_alpha   90.00
_cell.angle_beta   90.00
_cell.angle_gamma   90.00
#
_symmetry.space_group_name_H-M   'P 1'
#
loop_
_entity.id
_entity.type
_entity.pdbx_description
1 polymer ?
#
loop_
_entity_poly.entity_id
_entity_poly.type
_entity_poly.pdbx_seq_one_letter_code
_entity_poly.pdbx_strand_id
1 'polypeptide(L)'
;MRDEGKKKQSRIATPSATSARSAFSEFDFIEHIRHQANTKRHNAQQHSVLSTQRSVLLSGIGDDAAIFRGSSQTDFCITTDLLVEEIDFRRTTTTPRFLGWKALAVSLSDIAAMGARPRFALLSVGVPQEIWRTEFLAHFYEGFFALADEHQVALVGGDVSRTPERIVIDSIVIGETKRGRAILRSGARPGDHIFVTGA
;
A
#
# COMPACT_ATOMS: atom_id res chain seq x y z
N MET A 1 -57.73 -31.63 -44.98
CA MET A 1 -57.38 -30.25 -45.39
C MET A 1 -56.32 -29.80 -44.40
N ARG A 2 -55.01 -29.81 -44.73
CA ARG A 2 -54.28 -28.79 -45.54
C ARG A 2 -54.70 -27.38 -45.06
N ASP A 3 -53.86 -26.49 -44.53
CA ASP A 3 -52.49 -26.14 -44.89
C ASP A 3 -51.80 -25.30 -43.79
N GLU A 4 -50.47 -25.39 -43.77
CA GLU A 4 -49.43 -24.33 -43.69
C GLU A 4 -49.57 -23.17 -42.68
N GLY A 5 -48.51 -22.63 -42.07
CA GLY A 5 -47.08 -22.82 -42.25
C GLY A 5 -46.30 -22.10 -41.14
N LYS A 6 -45.20 -22.72 -40.72
CA LYS A 6 -44.20 -22.17 -39.80
C LYS A 6 -43.49 -20.96 -40.45
N LYS A 7 -43.37 -19.85 -39.72
CA LYS A 7 -42.19 -18.97 -39.77
C LYS A 7 -41.85 -18.48 -38.36
N LYS A 8 -41.06 -19.29 -37.65
CA LYS A 8 -40.28 -18.88 -36.48
C LYS A 8 -39.20 -17.92 -37.00
N GLN A 9 -39.36 -16.62 -36.81
CA GLN A 9 -38.28 -15.67 -37.06
C GLN A 9 -37.23 -15.85 -35.95
N SER A 10 -36.17 -16.57 -36.28
CA SER A 10 -34.91 -16.58 -35.53
C SER A 10 -34.28 -15.20 -35.64
N ARG A 11 -34.45 -14.36 -34.62
CA ARG A 11 -33.57 -13.21 -34.44
C ARG A 11 -32.20 -13.74 -34.08
N ILE A 12 -31.32 -13.72 -35.07
CA ILE A 12 -29.87 -13.88 -34.91
C ILE A 12 -29.45 -12.79 -33.93
N ALA A 13 -29.17 -13.18 -32.69
CA ALA A 13 -28.52 -12.31 -31.73
C ALA A 13 -27.14 -11.98 -32.33
N THR A 14 -27.00 -10.76 -32.80
CA THR A 14 -25.72 -10.15 -33.10
C THR A 14 -24.82 -10.32 -31.88
N PRO A 15 -23.57 -10.78 -32.02
CA PRO A 15 -22.66 -10.85 -30.89
C PRO A 15 -22.50 -9.41 -30.38
N SER A 16 -22.98 -9.16 -29.16
CA SER A 16 -22.68 -7.92 -28.46
C SER A 16 -21.17 -7.76 -28.45
N ALA A 17 -20.71 -6.59 -28.87
CA ALA A 17 -19.32 -6.17 -28.80
C ALA A 17 -18.85 -6.11 -27.33
N THR A 18 -18.63 -7.30 -26.76
CA THR A 18 -17.74 -7.50 -25.62
C THR A 18 -16.39 -7.83 -26.24
N SER A 19 -15.85 -6.88 -27.01
CA SER A 19 -14.46 -6.94 -27.46
C SER A 19 -13.60 -6.69 -26.23
N ALA A 20 -13.01 -7.78 -25.72
CA ALA A 20 -11.84 -7.83 -24.86
C ALA A 20 -11.31 -6.45 -24.40
N ARG A 21 -11.82 -5.95 -23.26
CA ARG A 21 -10.98 -5.08 -22.43
C ARG A 21 -9.83 -5.96 -21.98
N SER A 22 -8.63 -5.80 -22.56
CA SER A 22 -7.43 -6.37 -21.96
C SER A 22 -7.42 -5.92 -20.49
N ALA A 23 -7.38 -6.90 -19.59
CA ALA A 23 -7.53 -6.72 -18.15
C ALA A 23 -6.45 -5.76 -17.65
N PHE A 24 -6.82 -4.49 -17.46
CA PHE A 24 -5.95 -3.49 -16.86
C PHE A 24 -5.75 -3.90 -15.40
N SER A 25 -4.57 -4.45 -15.11
CA SER A 25 -4.24 -4.97 -13.79
C SER A 25 -3.90 -3.85 -12.83
N GLU A 26 -3.84 -4.18 -11.54
CA GLU A 26 -3.32 -3.29 -10.52
C GLU A 26 -1.89 -2.82 -10.84
N PHE A 27 -1.03 -3.72 -11.33
CA PHE A 27 0.32 -3.39 -11.76
C PHE A 27 0.32 -2.40 -12.93
N ASP A 28 -0.56 -2.58 -13.91
CA ASP A 28 -0.68 -1.64 -15.04
C ASP A 28 -1.10 -0.24 -14.55
N PHE A 29 -1.97 -0.17 -13.54
CA PHE A 29 -2.38 1.09 -12.94
C PHE A 29 -1.24 1.75 -12.16
N ILE A 30 -0.50 1.00 -11.34
CA ILE A 30 0.67 1.49 -10.61
C ILE A 30 1.70 2.05 -11.59
N GLU A 31 1.96 1.34 -12.68
CA GLU A 31 2.86 1.79 -13.74
C GLU A 31 2.40 3.08 -14.40
N HIS A 32 1.10 3.19 -14.69
CA HIS A 32 0.51 4.42 -15.21
C HIS A 32 0.69 5.61 -14.26
N ILE A 33 0.38 5.44 -12.98
CA ILE A 33 0.54 6.48 -11.96
C ILE A 33 2.01 6.84 -11.76
N ARG A 34 2.91 5.84 -11.78
CA ARG A 34 4.36 6.05 -11.70
C ARG A 34 4.86 6.94 -12.83
N HIS A 35 4.45 6.67 -14.06
CA HIS A 35 4.80 7.49 -15.21
C HIS A 35 4.31 8.93 -15.04
N GLN A 36 3.02 9.11 -14.70
CA GLN A 36 2.45 10.44 -14.48
C GLN A 36 3.17 11.23 -13.38
N ALA A 37 3.46 10.60 -12.24
CA ALA A 37 4.16 11.22 -11.12
C ALA A 37 5.57 11.66 -11.52
N ASN A 38 6.30 10.82 -12.25
CA ASN A 38 7.66 11.14 -12.70
C ASN A 38 7.68 12.25 -13.76
N THR A 39 6.74 12.25 -14.72
CA THR A 39 6.63 13.34 -15.72
C THR A 39 6.36 14.68 -15.05
N LYS A 40 5.41 14.74 -14.10
CA LYS A 40 5.10 15.99 -13.37
C LYS A 40 6.31 16.50 -12.59
N ARG A 41 7.06 15.62 -11.92
CA ARG A 41 8.28 15.99 -11.18
C ARG A 41 9.36 16.55 -12.12
N HIS A 42 9.57 15.91 -13.26
CA HIS A 42 10.56 16.37 -14.24
C HIS A 42 10.22 17.77 -14.77
N ASN A 43 8.96 18.00 -15.13
CA ASN A 43 8.50 19.30 -15.62
C ASN A 43 8.66 20.40 -14.54
N ALA A 44 8.34 20.10 -13.28
CA ALA A 44 8.51 21.05 -12.18
C ALA A 44 9.98 21.45 -11.95
N GLN A 45 10.92 20.52 -12.14
CA GLN A 45 12.36 20.79 -12.02
C GLN A 45 12.90 21.64 -13.19
N GLN A 46 12.39 21.45 -14.41
CA GLN A 46 12.80 22.21 -15.59
C GLN A 46 12.34 23.68 -15.57
N HIS A 47 11.20 23.99 -14.94
CA HIS A 47 10.62 25.35 -14.92
C HIS A 47 11.02 26.20 -13.70
N SER A 48 11.87 25.70 -12.79
CA SER A 48 12.31 26.44 -11.60
C SER A 48 13.68 27.09 -11.79
N VAL A 49 13.68 28.39 -12.13
CA VAL A 49 14.88 29.26 -12.29
C VAL A 49 15.59 29.54 -10.93
N LEU A 50 15.02 29.07 -9.81
CA LEU A 50 15.55 29.24 -8.44
C LEU A 50 15.90 27.90 -7.73
N SER A 51 15.97 26.77 -8.43
CA SER A 51 16.05 25.44 -7.78
C SER A 51 17.43 25.09 -7.21
N THR A 52 17.78 25.67 -6.05
CA THR A 52 18.79 25.08 -5.16
C THR A 52 18.22 23.89 -4.35
N GLN A 53 16.93 23.56 -4.53
CA GLN A 53 16.36 22.33 -3.99
C GLN A 53 16.90 21.13 -4.76
N ARG A 54 18.04 20.58 -4.28
CA ARG A 54 18.45 19.21 -4.62
C ARG A 54 17.25 18.30 -4.40
N SER A 55 16.90 17.50 -5.41
CA SER A 55 15.91 16.43 -5.26
C SER A 55 16.28 15.57 -4.06
N VAL A 56 15.51 15.71 -2.98
CA VAL A 56 15.68 14.87 -1.79
C VAL A 56 15.15 13.47 -2.04
N LEU A 57 14.27 13.27 -3.03
CA LEU A 57 13.80 11.94 -3.41
C LEU A 57 14.92 11.17 -4.15
N LEU A 58 15.27 9.99 -3.65
CA LEU A 58 16.35 9.12 -4.14
C LEU A 58 15.81 7.89 -4.86
N SER A 59 14.78 7.28 -4.31
CA SER A 59 14.01 6.20 -4.92
C SER A 59 12.53 6.46 -4.68
N GLY A 60 11.72 6.31 -5.72
CA GLY A 60 10.28 6.58 -5.70
C GLY A 60 9.48 5.29 -5.81
N ILE A 61 8.41 5.34 -6.61
CA ILE A 61 7.51 4.20 -6.84
C ILE A 61 8.27 3.05 -7.52
N GLY A 62 8.25 1.85 -6.93
CA GLY A 62 8.82 0.62 -7.51
C GLY A 62 9.71 -0.22 -6.59
N ASP A 63 10.00 0.25 -5.37
CA ASP A 63 10.63 -0.52 -4.28
C ASP A 63 9.65 -0.69 -3.11
N ASP A 64 10.05 -1.42 -2.05
CA ASP A 64 9.22 -1.61 -0.85
C ASP A 64 8.97 -0.30 -0.08
N ALA A 65 9.84 0.70 -0.22
CA ALA A 65 9.59 2.04 0.32
C ALA A 65 10.20 3.13 -0.56
N ALA A 66 9.60 4.31 -0.53
CA ALA A 66 10.22 5.50 -1.11
C ALA A 66 11.37 5.97 -0.21
N ILE A 67 12.46 6.45 -0.81
CA ILE A 67 13.66 6.91 -0.09
C ILE A 67 13.85 8.41 -0.26
N PHE A 68 13.96 9.11 0.86
CA PHE A 68 14.22 10.55 0.92
C PHE A 68 15.54 10.83 1.62
N ARG A 69 16.32 11.75 1.07
CA ARG A 69 17.49 12.30 1.72
C ARG A 69 17.06 13.15 2.90
N GLY A 70 17.48 12.75 4.09
CA GLY A 70 17.40 13.57 5.30
C GLY A 70 18.64 14.45 5.44
N SER A 71 19.38 14.22 6.52
CA SER A 71 20.62 14.94 6.84
C SER A 71 21.80 14.48 5.96
N SER A 72 23.00 14.98 6.23
CA SER A 72 24.22 14.53 5.55
C SER A 72 24.54 13.03 5.79
N GLN A 73 23.96 12.42 6.83
CA GLN A 73 24.29 11.05 7.28
C GLN A 73 23.12 10.06 7.21
N THR A 74 21.89 10.53 6.97
CA THR A 74 20.67 9.72 7.07
C THR A 74 19.82 9.83 5.81
N ASP A 75 19.33 8.69 5.32
CA ASP A 75 18.23 8.62 4.37
C ASP A 75 17.00 8.02 5.09
N PHE A 76 15.80 8.51 4.77
CA PHE A 76 14.53 8.02 5.29
C PHE A 76 13.87 7.08 4.29
N CYS A 77 13.21 6.04 4.80
CA CYS A 77 12.37 5.12 4.04
C CYS A 77 10.92 5.31 4.49
N ILE A 78 10.00 5.49 3.55
CA ILE A 78 8.57 5.71 3.85
C ILE A 78 7.75 4.72 3.01
N THR A 79 6.93 3.93 3.69
CA THR A 79 5.96 3.00 3.08
C THR A 79 4.56 3.23 3.64
N THR A 80 3.57 2.69 2.95
CA THR A 80 2.16 2.71 3.34
C THR A 80 1.50 1.40 2.92
N ASP A 81 0.72 0.80 3.83
CA ASP A 81 -0.06 -0.41 3.56
C ASP A 81 -1.52 -0.21 3.94
N LEU A 82 -2.40 -0.70 3.07
CA LEU A 82 -3.83 -0.65 3.26
C LEU A 82 -4.34 -2.06 3.62
N LEU A 83 -5.13 -2.16 4.68
CA LEU A 83 -5.89 -3.36 5.04
C LEU A 83 -7.39 -3.07 4.94
N VAL A 84 -8.08 -3.80 4.07
CA VAL A 84 -9.51 -3.68 3.82
C VAL A 84 -10.22 -4.95 4.31
N GLU A 85 -11.27 -4.78 5.10
CA GLU A 85 -12.10 -5.89 5.56
C GLU A 85 -12.70 -6.68 4.39
N GLU A 86 -12.70 -8.01 4.50
CA GLU A 86 -13.04 -9.02 3.49
C GLU A 86 -12.05 -9.16 2.32
N ILE A 87 -11.03 -8.31 2.24
CA ILE A 87 -9.90 -8.45 1.30
C ILE A 87 -8.68 -8.98 2.04
N ASP A 88 -8.20 -8.23 3.03
CA ASP A 88 -6.94 -8.52 3.73
C ASP A 88 -7.15 -9.22 5.07
N PHE A 89 -8.35 -9.14 5.63
CA PHE A 89 -8.74 -9.79 6.87
C PHE A 89 -10.26 -9.96 6.96
N ARG A 90 -10.72 -10.82 7.88
CA ARG A 90 -12.14 -10.96 8.21
C ARG A 90 -12.32 -10.85 9.71
N ARG A 91 -13.32 -10.09 10.16
CA ARG A 91 -13.63 -9.93 11.60
C ARG A 91 -14.01 -11.25 12.27
N THR A 92 -14.50 -12.23 11.51
CA THR A 92 -14.86 -13.56 12.01
C THR A 92 -13.66 -14.44 12.35
N THR A 93 -12.49 -14.16 11.77
CA THR A 93 -11.28 -14.97 11.96
C THR A 93 -10.12 -14.18 12.56
N THR A 94 -10.21 -12.86 12.58
CA THR A 94 -9.14 -11.95 13.02
C THR A 94 -9.62 -11.20 14.25
N THR A 95 -8.98 -11.45 15.40
CA THR A 95 -9.30 -10.68 16.61
C THR A 95 -8.86 -9.22 16.45
N PRO A 96 -9.49 -8.26 17.14
CA PRO A 96 -9.11 -6.85 17.02
C PRO A 96 -7.64 -6.62 17.40
N ARG A 97 -7.18 -7.27 18.49
CA ARG A 97 -5.78 -7.19 18.93
C ARG A 97 -4.81 -7.70 17.88
N PHE A 98 -5.09 -8.87 17.28
CA PHE A 98 -4.24 -9.37 16.21
C PHE A 98 -4.29 -8.47 14.96
N LEU A 99 -5.45 -7.88 14.64
CA LEU A 99 -5.56 -6.93 13.54
C LEU A 99 -4.71 -5.68 13.77
N GLY A 100 -4.68 -5.14 14.99
CA GLY A 100 -3.82 -3.99 15.33
C GLY A 100 -2.34 -4.32 15.22
N TRP A 101 -1.93 -5.50 15.69
CA TRP A 101 -0.58 -6.01 15.48
C TRP A 101 -0.26 -6.12 13.98
N LYS A 102 -1.15 -6.74 13.20
CA LYS A 102 -1.00 -6.94 11.75
C LYS A 102 -0.89 -5.61 11.01
N ALA A 103 -1.69 -4.61 11.40
CA ALA A 103 -1.72 -3.29 10.76
C ALA A 103 -0.35 -2.61 10.78
N LEU A 104 0.40 -2.72 11.87
CA LEU A 104 1.77 -2.21 11.92
C LEU A 104 2.77 -3.18 11.27
N ALA A 105 2.62 -4.49 11.50
CA ALA A 105 3.59 -5.50 11.06
C ALA A 105 3.83 -5.49 9.55
N VAL A 106 2.78 -5.30 8.74
CA VAL A 106 2.90 -5.27 7.28
C VAL A 106 3.84 -4.14 6.82
N SER A 107 3.64 -2.93 7.31
CA SER A 107 4.48 -1.77 6.96
C SER A 107 5.86 -1.82 7.59
N LEU A 108 6.02 -2.46 8.76
CA LEU A 108 7.34 -2.72 9.32
C LEU A 108 8.16 -3.68 8.44
N SER A 109 7.50 -4.65 7.80
CA SER A 109 8.17 -5.59 6.90
C SER A 109 8.82 -4.87 5.72
N ASP A 110 8.14 -3.91 5.12
CA ASP A 110 8.68 -3.08 4.03
C ASP A 110 9.91 -2.28 4.49
N ILE A 111 9.83 -1.65 5.67
CA ILE A 111 10.98 -0.92 6.23
C ILE A 111 12.17 -1.86 6.49
N ALA A 112 11.92 -3.08 6.97
CA ALA A 112 12.94 -4.09 7.16
C ALA A 112 13.56 -4.56 5.84
N ALA A 113 12.76 -4.74 4.78
CA ALA A 113 13.22 -5.10 3.44
C ALA A 113 14.19 -4.05 2.86
N MET A 114 13.97 -2.77 3.18
CA MET A 114 14.86 -1.68 2.80
C MET A 114 16.14 -1.59 3.65
N GLY A 115 16.32 -2.48 4.64
CA GLY A 115 17.44 -2.42 5.59
C GLY A 115 17.42 -1.17 6.48
N ALA A 116 16.23 -0.64 6.75
CA ALA A 116 16.04 0.56 7.56
C ALA A 116 15.53 0.20 8.96
N ARG A 117 15.80 1.09 9.93
CA ARG A 117 15.27 1.02 11.28
C ARG A 117 13.97 1.82 11.35
N PRO A 118 12.83 1.24 11.75
CA PRO A 118 11.57 1.97 11.88
C PRO A 118 11.65 2.98 13.05
N ARG A 119 11.02 4.14 12.89
CA ARG A 119 11.05 5.25 13.88
C ARG A 119 9.67 5.75 14.23
N PHE A 120 8.83 5.98 13.23
CA PHE A 120 7.52 6.60 13.40
C PHE A 120 6.46 5.85 12.60
N ALA A 121 5.24 5.86 13.11
CA ALA A 121 4.06 5.39 12.40
C ALA A 121 2.96 6.47 12.40
N LEU A 122 2.18 6.52 11.33
CA LEU A 122 0.87 7.17 11.31
C LEU A 122 -0.18 6.12 10.98
N LEU A 123 -1.36 6.23 11.58
CA LEU A 123 -2.40 5.23 11.42
C LEU A 123 -3.75 5.89 11.13
N SER A 124 -4.32 5.61 9.96
CA SER A 124 -5.68 6.02 9.63
C SER A 124 -6.63 4.84 9.76
N VAL A 125 -7.74 5.02 10.48
CA VAL A 125 -8.69 3.93 10.75
C VAL A 125 -10.11 4.39 10.41
N GLY A 126 -10.70 3.76 9.40
CA GLY A 126 -12.11 3.87 9.07
C GLY A 126 -12.88 2.69 9.66
N VAL A 127 -13.92 2.94 10.47
CA VAL A 127 -14.78 1.86 10.98
C VAL A 127 -16.29 2.15 10.83
N PRO A 128 -17.12 1.12 10.67
CA PRO A 128 -18.57 1.26 10.69
C PRO A 128 -19.13 1.80 12.01
N GLN A 129 -20.31 2.41 11.94
CA GLN A 129 -20.98 3.05 13.08
C GLN A 129 -21.21 2.09 14.25
N GLU A 130 -21.54 0.83 13.96
CA GLU A 130 -21.80 -0.22 14.94
C GLU A 130 -20.55 -0.62 15.72
N ILE A 131 -19.35 -0.47 15.11
CA ILE A 131 -18.08 -0.78 15.76
C ILE A 131 -17.66 0.35 16.70
N TRP A 132 -18.01 1.59 16.37
CA TRP A 132 -17.62 2.78 17.14
C TRP A 132 -18.04 2.76 18.62
N ARG A 133 -19.08 1.99 18.94
CA ARG A 133 -19.64 1.87 20.30
C ARG A 133 -19.15 0.64 21.05
N THR A 134 -18.15 -0.07 20.52
CA THR A 134 -17.62 -1.31 21.08
C THR A 134 -16.16 -1.14 21.52
N GLU A 135 -15.63 -2.12 22.25
CA GLU A 135 -14.22 -2.19 22.66
C GLU A 135 -13.27 -2.58 21.52
N PHE A 136 -13.75 -2.69 20.27
CA PHE A 136 -12.95 -3.11 19.13
C PHE A 136 -11.70 -2.24 18.96
N LEU A 137 -11.86 -0.92 18.95
CA LEU A 137 -10.74 0.01 18.75
C LEU A 137 -9.74 -0.03 19.92
N ALA A 138 -10.22 -0.19 21.16
CA ALA A 138 -9.35 -0.32 22.33
C ALA A 138 -8.44 -1.56 22.18
N HIS A 139 -9.02 -2.73 21.91
CA HIS A 139 -8.25 -3.95 21.70
C HIS A 139 -7.37 -3.91 20.46
N PHE A 140 -7.83 -3.25 19.39
CA PHE A 140 -7.00 -3.02 18.21
C PHE A 140 -5.75 -2.21 18.57
N TYR A 141 -5.88 -1.08 19.25
CA TYR A 141 -4.74 -0.26 19.66
C TYR A 141 -3.84 -0.98 20.67
N GLU A 142 -4.36 -1.84 21.56
CA GLU A 142 -3.51 -2.69 22.41
C GLU A 142 -2.54 -3.53 21.59
N GLY A 143 -3.02 -4.17 20.51
CA GLY A 143 -2.18 -5.00 19.66
C GLY A 143 -1.19 -4.18 18.82
N PHE A 144 -1.63 -3.02 18.33
CA PHE A 144 -0.76 -2.07 17.63
C PHE A 144 0.38 -1.60 18.53
N PHE A 145 0.07 -1.12 19.74
CA PHE A 145 1.06 -0.59 20.66
C PHE A 145 1.99 -1.69 21.19
N ALA A 146 1.51 -2.91 21.41
CA ALA A 146 2.39 -4.02 21.79
C ALA A 146 3.52 -4.24 20.78
N LEU A 147 3.23 -4.19 19.47
CA LEU A 147 4.25 -4.33 18.44
C LEU A 147 5.09 -3.05 18.27
N ALA A 148 4.46 -1.88 18.41
CA ALA A 148 5.14 -0.59 18.34
C ALA A 148 6.22 -0.48 19.42
N ASP A 149 5.91 -0.91 20.65
CA ASP A 149 6.84 -0.94 21.78
C ASP A 149 8.00 -1.92 21.51
N GLU A 150 7.71 -3.11 20.99
CA GLU A 150 8.72 -4.11 20.63
C GLU A 150 9.75 -3.56 19.63
N HIS A 151 9.30 -2.84 18.60
CA HIS A 151 10.16 -2.27 17.57
C HIS A 151 10.58 -0.82 17.82
N GLN A 152 10.23 -0.24 18.98
CA GLN A 152 10.53 1.14 19.36
C GLN A 152 10.04 2.17 18.34
N VAL A 153 8.82 2.00 17.86
CA VAL A 153 8.16 2.85 16.87
C VAL A 153 7.13 3.71 17.58
N ALA A 154 7.20 5.03 17.39
CA ALA A 154 6.21 5.93 17.96
C ALA A 154 5.04 6.14 16.99
N LEU A 155 3.81 5.95 17.45
CA LEU A 155 2.63 6.46 16.75
C LEU A 155 2.58 7.98 16.92
N VAL A 156 2.81 8.73 15.83
CA VAL A 156 2.95 10.19 15.86
C VAL A 156 1.77 10.95 15.26
N GLY A 157 0.79 10.24 14.72
CA GLY A 157 -0.39 10.84 14.12
C GLY A 157 -1.29 9.82 13.44
N GLY A 158 -2.33 10.31 12.81
CA GLY A 158 -3.35 9.47 12.19
C GLY A 158 -4.64 10.22 11.94
N ASP A 159 -5.60 9.51 11.39
CA ASP A 159 -6.97 9.98 11.25
C ASP A 159 -7.95 8.87 11.63
N VAL A 160 -9.13 9.24 12.12
CA VAL A 160 -10.16 8.25 12.42
C VAL A 160 -11.49 8.72 11.87
N SER A 161 -12.12 7.87 11.06
CA SER A 161 -13.35 8.22 10.37
C SER A 161 -14.38 7.09 10.42
N ARG A 162 -15.62 7.43 10.08
CA ARG A 162 -16.69 6.44 9.93
C ARG A 162 -16.73 5.96 8.48
N THR A 163 -16.88 4.66 8.29
CA THR A 163 -17.17 4.07 6.99
C THR A 163 -18.62 3.56 6.95
N PRO A 164 -19.23 3.40 5.76
CA PRO A 164 -20.59 2.88 5.68
C PRO A 164 -20.71 1.43 6.17
N GLU A 165 -19.75 0.56 5.85
CA GLU A 165 -19.91 -0.89 6.04
C GLU A 165 -18.64 -1.67 6.42
N ARG A 166 -17.45 -1.25 5.97
CA ARG A 166 -16.22 -2.04 6.11
C ARG A 166 -15.15 -1.29 6.86
N ILE A 167 -14.39 -2.01 7.67
CA ILE A 167 -13.17 -1.46 8.26
C ILE A 167 -12.12 -1.27 7.15
N VAL A 168 -11.47 -0.11 7.18
CA VAL A 168 -10.31 0.21 6.34
C VAL A 168 -9.22 0.77 7.24
N ILE A 169 -8.01 0.25 7.14
CA ILE A 169 -6.87 0.66 7.95
C ILE A 169 -5.73 1.01 7.00
N ASP A 170 -5.19 2.20 7.11
CA ASP A 170 -4.00 2.65 6.38
C ASP A 170 -2.88 2.91 7.38
N SER A 171 -1.80 2.14 7.27
CA SER A 171 -0.62 2.21 8.13
C SER A 171 0.53 2.80 7.34
N ILE A 172 1.06 3.92 7.81
CA ILE A 172 2.25 4.57 7.23
C ILE A 172 3.38 4.38 8.22
N VAL A 173 4.53 3.90 7.76
CA VAL A 173 5.74 3.79 8.59
C VAL A 173 6.89 4.54 7.96
N ILE A 174 7.60 5.28 8.82
CA ILE A 174 8.82 6.01 8.48
C ILE A 174 9.98 5.33 9.22
N GLY A 175 10.92 4.82 8.44
CA GLY A 175 12.20 4.32 8.91
C GLY A 175 13.37 5.20 8.48
N GLU A 176 14.54 4.93 9.04
CA GLU A 176 15.79 5.59 8.69
C GLU A 176 16.91 4.58 8.46
N THR A 177 17.83 4.92 7.58
CA THR A 177 19.04 4.15 7.33
C THR A 177 20.23 5.09 7.16
N LYS A 178 21.44 4.54 7.32
CA LYS A 178 22.66 5.28 7.01
C LYS A 178 22.61 5.70 5.54
N ARG A 179 23.11 6.89 5.25
CA ARG A 179 23.10 7.44 3.89
C ARG A 179 23.67 6.44 2.87
N GLY A 180 22.91 6.19 1.80
CA GLY A 180 23.27 5.28 0.72
C GLY A 180 23.32 3.81 1.12
N ARG A 181 22.73 3.42 2.25
CA ARG A 181 22.69 2.03 2.75
C ARG A 181 21.33 1.37 2.66
N ALA A 182 20.32 2.07 2.14
CA ALA A 182 19.05 1.43 1.80
C ALA A 182 19.29 0.30 0.79
N ILE A 183 18.61 -0.82 1.02
CA ILE A 183 18.60 -1.97 0.13
C ILE A 183 17.49 -1.75 -0.90
N LEU A 184 17.78 -2.01 -2.17
CA LEU A 184 16.85 -1.84 -3.29
C LEU A 184 16.65 -3.19 -3.98
N ARG A 185 15.45 -3.44 -4.50
CA ARG A 185 15.18 -4.61 -5.37
C ARG A 185 16.09 -4.68 -6.60
N SER A 186 16.56 -3.53 -7.07
CA SER A 186 17.43 -3.41 -8.26
C SER A 186 18.90 -3.78 -8.02
N GLY A 187 19.29 -4.16 -6.79
CA GLY A 187 20.69 -4.38 -6.42
C GLY A 187 21.29 -5.75 -6.79
N ALA A 188 20.45 -6.74 -7.13
CA ALA A 188 20.90 -8.12 -7.35
C ALA A 188 21.78 -8.29 -8.60
N ARG A 189 22.76 -9.20 -8.53
CA ARG A 189 23.75 -9.46 -9.59
C ARG A 189 23.90 -10.96 -9.89
N PRO A 190 24.30 -11.34 -11.12
CA PRO A 190 24.68 -12.72 -11.41
C PRO A 190 25.76 -13.22 -10.45
N GLY A 191 25.52 -14.38 -9.85
CA GLY A 191 26.38 -14.97 -8.82
C GLY A 191 25.89 -14.74 -7.39
N ASP A 192 24.90 -13.87 -7.16
CA ASP A 192 24.27 -13.73 -5.85
C ASP A 192 23.44 -14.97 -5.50
N HIS A 193 23.40 -15.29 -4.20
CA HIS A 193 22.54 -16.34 -3.66
C HIS A 193 21.17 -15.77 -3.25
N ILE A 194 20.13 -16.57 -3.39
CA ILE A 194 18.76 -16.23 -2.96
C ILE A 194 18.51 -16.87 -1.60
N PHE A 195 18.11 -16.06 -0.62
CA PHE A 195 17.76 -16.49 0.73
C PHE A 195 16.33 -16.08 1.06
N VAL A 196 15.71 -16.82 1.98
CA VAL A 196 14.41 -16.50 2.60
C VAL A 196 14.50 -16.73 4.10
N THR A 197 13.77 -15.93 4.88
CA THR A 197 13.69 -16.05 6.34
C THR A 197 12.37 -16.69 6.76
N GLY A 198 12.38 -17.47 7.84
CA GLY A 198 11.18 -18.12 8.38
C GLY A 198 10.83 -19.45 7.70
N ALA A 199 9.60 -19.93 7.91
CA ALA A 199 9.05 -21.16 7.36
C ALA A 199 7.51 -21.14 7.35
#